data_AF-A0A2A4X8I6-F1
#
_entry.id   AF-A0A2A4X8I6-F1
#
_cell.length_a   1.000
_cell.length_b   1.000
_cell.length_c   1.000
_cell.angle_alpha   90.00
_cell.angle_beta   90.00
_cell.angle_gamma   90.00
#
_symmetry.space_group_name_H-M   'P 1'
#
loop_
_entity.id
_entity.type
_entity.pdbx_description
1 polymer ?
#
loop_
_entity_poly.entity_id
_entity_poly.type
_entity_poly.pdbx_seq_one_letter_code
_entity_poly.pdbx_strand_id
1 'polypeptide(L)'
;MAKILGIAQQTMAHYEGGRLRIAVAMLSSLANALSVSVEDLINPAPSTKKKRGPASLLQRQIEQIGLMPRAKQKFITEMLEALIKQQQSA
;
A
#
# COMPACT_ATOMS: atom_id res chain seq x y z
N MET A 1 -0.23 24.56 -5.17
CA MET A 1 0.97 23.72 -4.96
C MET A 1 2.26 24.52 -4.90
N ALA A 2 2.55 25.39 -5.88
CA ALA A 2 3.82 26.13 -5.95
C ALA A 2 4.20 26.86 -4.65
N LYS A 3 3.22 27.52 -4.01
CA LYS A 3 3.41 28.17 -2.70
C LYS A 3 3.80 27.21 -1.58
N ILE A 4 3.26 25.98 -1.57
CA ILE A 4 3.57 24.95 -0.57
C ILE A 4 5.01 24.46 -0.76
N LEU A 5 5.45 24.36 -2.01
CA LEU A 5 6.79 23.91 -2.39
C LEU A 5 7.84 25.03 -2.38
N GLY A 6 7.44 26.28 -2.12
CA GLY A 6 8.34 27.44 -2.12
C GLY A 6 8.93 27.78 -3.49
N ILE A 7 8.25 27.42 -4.59
CA ILE A 7 8.71 27.64 -5.97
C ILE A 7 7.84 28.64 -6.72
N ALA A 8 8.36 29.19 -7.82
CA ALA A 8 7.59 30.02 -8.72
C ALA A 8 6.51 29.21 -9.46
N GLN A 9 5.37 29.85 -9.76
CA GLN A 9 4.25 29.21 -10.47
C GLN A 9 4.65 28.72 -11.87
N GLN A 10 5.55 29.42 -12.56
CA GLN A 10 6.11 28.99 -13.84
C GLN A 10 6.90 27.68 -13.70
N THR A 11 7.70 27.54 -12.64
CA THR A 11 8.44 26.30 -12.34
C THR A 11 7.48 25.13 -12.13
N MET A 12 6.38 25.34 -11.41
CA MET A 12 5.33 24.33 -11.24
C MET A 12 4.72 23.91 -12.59
N ALA A 13 4.41 24.87 -13.46
CA ALA A 13 3.86 24.59 -14.80
C ALA A 13 4.83 23.75 -15.66
N HIS A 14 6.15 23.96 -15.52
CA HIS A 14 7.14 23.12 -16.20
C HIS A 14 7.18 21.68 -15.68
N TYR A 15 6.96 21.47 -14.37
CA TYR A 15 6.85 20.13 -13.79
C TYR A 15 5.60 19.40 -14.28
N GLU A 16 4.45 20.07 -14.26
CA GLU A 16 3.18 19.51 -14.75
C GLU A 16 3.23 19.17 -16.25
N GLY A 17 3.88 20.02 -17.04
CA GLY A 17 4.09 19.80 -18.47
C GLY A 17 5.24 18.84 -18.82
N GLY A 18 5.93 18.26 -17.83
CA GLY A 18 7.05 17.33 -18.05
C GLY A 18 8.28 17.94 -18.71
N ARG A 19 8.41 19.27 -18.73
CA ARG A 19 9.49 20.01 -19.40
C ARG A 19 10.75 20.14 -18.54
N LEU A 20 10.61 20.01 -17.22
CA LEU A 20 11.70 20.08 -16.26
C LEU A 20 11.68 18.83 -15.35
N ARG A 21 12.87 18.35 -14.97
CA ARG A 21 13.01 17.28 -13.96
C ARG A 21 12.79 17.84 -12.56
N ILE A 22 12.09 17.09 -11.72
CA ILE A 22 11.87 17.42 -10.31
C ILE A 22 13.04 16.90 -9.47
N ALA A 23 13.53 17.70 -8.52
CA ALA A 23 14.57 17.27 -7.60
C ALA A 23 14.04 16.20 -6.62
N VAL A 24 14.82 15.16 -6.34
CA VAL A 24 14.43 14.05 -5.43
C VAL A 24 14.06 14.57 -4.04
N ALA A 25 14.75 15.61 -3.54
CA ALA A 25 14.46 16.23 -2.25
C ALA A 25 13.04 16.83 -2.15
N MET A 26 12.39 17.13 -3.28
CA MET A 26 11.02 17.64 -3.32
C MET A 26 9.95 16.55 -3.31
N LEU A 27 10.31 15.27 -3.54
CA LEU A 27 9.33 14.18 -3.66
C LEU A 27 8.52 13.98 -2.38
N SER A 28 9.15 14.01 -1.20
CA SER A 28 8.43 13.87 0.08
C SER A 28 7.47 15.01 0.33
N SER A 29 7.86 16.25 -0.03
CA SER A 29 7.00 17.43 0.10
C SER A 29 5.80 17.36 -0.85
N LEU A 30 6.03 16.95 -2.11
CA LEU A 30 4.99 16.72 -3.11
C LEU A 30 4.00 15.62 -2.68
N ALA A 31 4.51 14.48 -2.18
CA ALA A 31 3.70 13.37 -1.74
C ALA A 31 2.76 13.78 -0.60
N ASN A 32 3.30 14.52 0.39
CA ASN A 32 2.51 15.07 1.48
C ASN A 32 1.46 16.09 1.01
N ALA A 33 1.83 17.01 0.13
CA ALA A 33 0.92 18.02 -0.41
C ALA A 33 -0.25 17.39 -1.20
N LEU A 34 0.01 16.26 -1.86
CA LEU A 34 -0.97 15.50 -2.66
C LEU A 34 -1.69 14.40 -1.87
N SER A 35 -1.30 14.15 -0.61
CA SER A 35 -1.81 13.04 0.20
C SER A 35 -1.65 11.66 -0.45
N VAL A 36 -0.55 11.46 -1.18
CA VAL A 36 -0.18 10.19 -1.84
C VAL A 36 1.15 9.67 -1.28
N SER A 37 1.51 8.43 -1.61
CA SER A 37 2.85 7.91 -1.30
C SER A 37 3.90 8.42 -2.29
N VAL A 38 5.18 8.36 -1.91
CA VAL A 38 6.27 8.67 -2.86
C VAL A 38 6.29 7.66 -4.01
N GLU A 39 5.92 6.40 -3.75
CA GLU A 39 5.77 5.38 -4.79
C GLU A 39 4.74 5.79 -5.85
N ASP A 40 3.62 6.39 -5.44
CA ASP A 40 2.57 6.87 -6.37
C ASP A 40 3.07 7.98 -7.32
N LEU A 41 4.10 8.75 -6.93
CA LEU A 41 4.67 9.82 -7.75
C LEU A 41 5.65 9.30 -8.81
N ILE A 42 6.34 8.20 -8.52
CA ILE A 42 7.42 7.65 -9.37
C ILE A 42 6.97 6.46 -10.21
N ASN A 43 5.89 5.78 -9.80
CA ASN A 43 5.41 4.58 -10.46
C ASN A 43 4.13 4.89 -11.26
N PRO A 44 4.14 4.76 -12.60
CA PRO A 44 2.93 4.92 -13.41
C PRO A 44 1.98 3.72 -13.30
N ALA A 45 2.43 2.61 -12.72
CA ALA A 45 1.53 1.49 -12.42
C ALA A 45 0.60 1.90 -11.27
N PRO A 46 -0.70 1.53 -11.32
CA PRO A 46 -1.58 1.76 -10.19
C PRO A 46 -0.93 1.11 -8.96
N SER A 47 -0.58 1.90 -7.94
CA SER A 47 -0.29 1.30 -6.65
C SER A 47 -1.50 0.46 -6.34
N THR A 48 -1.29 -0.84 -6.20
CA THR A 48 -2.35 -1.75 -5.80
C THR A 48 -2.79 -1.23 -4.45
N LYS A 49 -3.87 -0.44 -4.44
CA LYS A 49 -4.33 0.30 -3.26
C LYS A 49 -4.28 -0.67 -2.09
N LYS A 50 -3.26 -0.56 -1.24
CA LYS A 50 -3.24 -1.32 0.02
C LYS A 50 -4.50 -0.86 0.71
N LYS A 51 -5.46 -1.79 0.84
CA LYS A 51 -6.81 -1.51 1.33
C LYS A 51 -6.66 -0.72 2.64
N ARG A 52 -6.86 0.61 2.57
CA ARG A 52 -6.88 1.47 3.75
C ARG A 52 -8.23 1.18 4.40
N GLY A 53 -8.18 0.30 5.37
CA GLY A 53 -9.30 -0.20 6.14
C GLY A 53 -8.76 -1.08 7.25
N PRO A 54 -9.61 -1.47 8.21
CA PRO A 54 -9.26 -2.50 9.18
C PRO A 54 -8.64 -3.72 8.46
N ALA A 55 -7.60 -4.33 9.05
CA ALA A 55 -6.98 -5.52 8.51
C ALA A 55 -8.04 -6.54 8.08
N SER A 56 -7.81 -7.21 6.94
CA SER A 56 -8.79 -8.15 6.41
C SER A 56 -9.20 -9.16 7.49
N LEU A 57 -10.45 -9.61 7.48
CA LEU A 57 -10.95 -10.55 8.48
C LEU A 57 -10.03 -11.79 8.58
N LEU A 58 -9.54 -12.28 7.44
CA LEU A 58 -8.58 -13.37 7.36
C LEU A 58 -7.25 -13.04 8.06
N GLN A 59 -6.71 -11.83 7.85
CA GLN A 59 -5.48 -11.40 8.50
C GLN A 59 -5.62 -11.35 10.03
N ARG A 60 -6.74 -10.80 10.52
CA ARG A 60 -7.06 -10.80 11.95
C ARG A 60 -7.20 -12.20 12.53
N GLN A 61 -7.82 -13.12 11.78
CA GLN A 61 -7.94 -14.52 12.19
C GLN A 61 -6.58 -15.20 12.28
N ILE A 62 -5.67 -14.97 11.33
CA ILE A 62 -4.30 -15.51 11.37
C ILE A 62 -3.55 -14.99 12.61
N GLU A 63 -3.65 -13.69 12.91
CA GLU A 63 -3.04 -13.10 14.11
C GLU A 63 -3.59 -13.75 15.39
N GLN A 64 -4.91 -13.95 15.49
CA GLN A 64 -5.54 -14.62 16.62
C GLN A 64 -5.08 -16.06 16.77
N ILE A 65 -4.96 -16.82 15.67
CA ILE A 65 -4.45 -18.20 15.68
C ILE A 65 -3.02 -18.22 16.21
N GLY A 66 -2.18 -17.26 15.81
CA GLY A 66 -0.79 -17.15 16.25
C GLY A 66 -0.62 -17.01 17.77
N LEU A 67 -1.60 -16.43 18.46
CA LEU A 67 -1.59 -16.24 19.92
C LEU A 67 -2.08 -17.49 20.70
N MET A 68 -2.61 -18.51 20.03
CA MET A 68 -3.15 -19.71 20.68
C MET A 68 -2.04 -20.73 21.05
N PRO A 69 -2.29 -21.68 21.96
CA PRO A 69 -1.40 -22.82 22.20
C PRO A 69 -1.17 -23.67 20.94
N ARG A 70 0.03 -24.28 20.82
CA ARG A 70 0.45 -25.04 19.63
C ARG A 70 -0.52 -26.16 19.21
N ALA A 71 -1.16 -26.83 20.17
CA ALA A 71 -2.15 -27.86 19.87
C ALA A 71 -3.38 -27.29 19.13
N LYS A 72 -3.87 -26.11 19.53
CA LYS A 72 -4.99 -25.44 18.85
C LYS A 72 -4.60 -24.90 17.49
N GLN A 73 -3.37 -24.37 17.36
CA GLN A 73 -2.84 -23.95 16.06
C GLN A 73 -2.82 -25.12 15.07
N LYS A 74 -2.25 -26.26 15.47
CA LYS A 74 -2.14 -27.46 14.63
C LYS A 74 -3.51 -27.94 14.14
N PHE A 75 -4.48 -28.05 15.05
CA PHE A 75 -5.84 -28.46 14.71
C PHE A 75 -6.49 -27.53 13.65
N ILE A 76 -6.38 -26.21 13.83
CA ILE A 76 -6.95 -25.24 12.88
C ILE A 76 -6.24 -25.32 11.53
N THR A 77 -4.92 -25.45 11.52
CA THR A 77 -4.14 -25.59 10.28
C THR A 77 -4.52 -26.83 9.50
N GLU A 78 -4.65 -27.99 10.15
CA GLU A 78 -5.05 -29.25 9.51
C GLU A 78 -6.46 -29.16 8.90
N MET A 79 -7.41 -28.54 9.62
CA MET A 79 -8.77 -28.31 9.12
C MET A 79 -8.78 -27.37 7.90
N LEU A 80 -8.03 -26.26 7.95
CA LEU A 80 -7.91 -25.34 6.81
C LEU A 80 -7.31 -26.03 5.59
N GLU A 81 -6.28 -26.87 5.80
CA GLU A 81 -5.65 -27.62 4.71
C GLU A 81 -6.63 -28.60 4.05
N ALA A 82 -7.45 -29.29 4.84
CA ALA A 82 -8.49 -30.19 4.31
C ALA A 82 -9.53 -29.44 3.47
N LEU A 83 -10.00 -28.28 3.95
CA LEU A 83 -10.96 -27.45 3.21
C LEU A 83 -10.37 -26.87 1.92
N ILE A 84 -9.12 -26.42 1.94
CA ILE A 84 -8.43 -25.92 0.74
C ILE A 84 -8.32 -27.02 -0.32
N LYS A 85 -7.90 -28.24 0.09
CA LYS A 85 -7.83 -29.39 -0.82
C LYS A 85 -9.19 -29.70 -1.44
N GLN A 86 -10.26 -29.68 -0.64
CA GLN A 86 -11.63 -29.91 -1.13
C GLN A 86 -12.06 -28.89 -2.20
N GLN A 87 -11.74 -27.61 -2.02
CA GLN A 87 -12.10 -26.55 -2.97
C GLN A 87 -11.24 -26.56 -4.24
N GLN A 88 -10.01 -27.09 -4.19
CA GLN A 88 -9.14 -27.23 -5.37
C GLN A 88 -9.50 -28.42 -6.26
N SER A 89 -10.17 -29.43 -5.70
CA SER A 89 -10.65 -30.62 -6.41
C SER A 89 -12.05 -30.49 -7.01
N ALA A 90 -12.75 -29.39 -6.74
CA ALA A 90 -14.08 -29.06 -7.27
C ALA A 90 -13.97 -28.10 -8.47
#